data_AF-A0AAP8U6R2-F1
#
_entry.id   AF-A0AAP8U6R2-F1
#
_cell.length_a   1.000
_cell.length_b   1.000
_cell.length_c   1.000
_cell.angle_alpha   90.00
_cell.angle_beta   90.00
_cell.angle_gamma   90.00
#
_symmetry.space_group_name_H-M   'P 1'
#
loop_
_entity.id
_entity.type
_entity.pdbx_description
1 polymer ?
#
loop_
_entity_poly.entity_id
_entity_poly.type
_entity_poly.pdbx_seq_one_letter_code
_entity_poly.pdbx_strand_id
1 'polypeptide(L)'
;MNMACKNDLFSSEKRFSFSLVSKAWCEQIWAEHKYWVMMRCYQKYKQISQAFRDQLKLTRETGERDWSIFAEHLLHEFQKIRELPIDSGNACNALSHAFGHLRGKLSEQESGSWHVLLQRSWEEAHRILFLLTMEYGDDYLSRSRIFSPDVPSSHTWIRFRGKDFFIEKDLGRWNILEPSEVWERVGVYQVNLLTKYRLLANLGGIVHPLAHYDQYINRY
;
A
#
# COMPACT_ATOMS: atom_id res chain seq x y z
N MET A 1 -5.03 38.85 -27.95
CA MET A 1 -4.38 39.16 -26.66
C MET A 1 -4.21 37.84 -25.93
N ASN A 2 -3.00 37.27 -25.97
CA ASN A 2 -2.66 35.96 -25.41
C ASN A 2 -2.52 36.08 -23.89
N MET A 3 -3.47 35.53 -23.12
CA MET A 3 -3.23 35.18 -21.72
C MET A 3 -2.76 33.72 -21.66
N ALA A 4 -1.47 33.53 -21.95
CA ALA A 4 -0.73 32.40 -21.41
C ALA A 4 -0.49 32.67 -19.91
N CYS A 5 -1.50 32.38 -19.08
CA CYS A 5 -1.30 32.33 -17.64
C CYS A 5 -0.71 30.96 -17.31
N LYS A 6 0.60 30.99 -17.06
CA LYS A 6 1.50 29.93 -16.65
C LYS A 6 0.90 28.98 -15.60
N ASN A 7 0.23 27.92 -16.05
CA ASN A 7 0.09 26.69 -15.26
C ASN A 7 1.38 25.88 -15.41
N ASP A 8 2.47 26.40 -14.84
CA ASP A 8 3.66 25.58 -14.62
C ASP A 8 3.43 24.76 -13.35
N LEU A 9 2.48 23.81 -13.45
CA LEU A 9 2.04 22.90 -12.39
C LEU A 9 3.15 21.90 -11.96
N PHE A 10 4.36 22.02 -12.50
CA PHE A 10 5.46 21.08 -12.33
C PHE A 10 6.80 21.78 -12.09
N SER A 11 6.81 22.77 -11.18
CA SER A 11 8.06 23.41 -10.72
C SER A 11 8.95 22.41 -9.96
N SER A 12 10.26 22.65 -10.03
CA SER A 12 11.34 21.92 -9.32
C SER A 12 11.18 21.82 -7.80
N GLU A 13 10.22 22.53 -7.20
CA GLU A 13 9.96 22.58 -5.76
C GLU A 13 9.36 21.27 -5.22
N LYS A 14 8.55 20.55 -6.01
CA LYS A 14 7.96 19.27 -5.54
C LYS A 14 8.98 18.13 -5.45
N ARG A 15 10.09 18.15 -6.22
CA ARG A 15 11.20 17.18 -6.07
C ARG A 15 11.96 17.38 -4.76
N PHE A 16 12.25 18.64 -4.42
CA PHE A 16 12.83 18.98 -3.12
C PHE A 16 11.86 18.66 -1.97
N SER A 17 10.56 18.67 -2.22
CA SER A 17 9.56 18.26 -1.25
C SER A 17 9.53 16.75 -0.99
N PHE A 18 9.94 15.89 -1.94
CA PHE A 18 9.95 14.43 -1.70
C PHE A 18 11.05 14.01 -0.74
N SER A 19 12.27 14.55 -0.85
CA SER A 19 13.35 14.22 0.08
C SER A 19 12.94 14.47 1.54
N LEU A 20 12.14 15.53 1.79
CA LEU A 20 11.62 15.88 3.12
C LEU A 20 10.62 14.87 3.70
N VAL A 21 9.88 14.14 2.85
CA VAL A 21 8.83 13.19 3.25
C VAL A 21 9.17 11.73 2.94
N SER A 22 10.28 11.50 2.26
CA SER A 22 10.73 10.22 1.71
C SER A 22 10.82 9.12 2.76
N LYS A 23 11.23 9.44 3.99
CA LYS A 23 11.22 8.48 5.10
C LYS A 23 9.80 8.00 5.45
N ALA A 24 8.87 8.93 5.67
CA ALA A 24 7.49 8.60 6.01
C ALA A 24 6.81 7.81 4.87
N TRP A 25 7.14 8.16 3.63
CA TRP A 25 6.76 7.40 2.45
C TRP A 25 7.31 5.98 2.46
N CYS A 26 8.61 5.78 2.72
CA CYS A 26 9.20 4.45 2.79
C CYS A 26 8.54 3.59 3.89
N GLU A 27 8.37 4.15 5.09
CA GLU A 27 7.74 3.44 6.21
C GLU A 27 6.32 2.99 5.87
N GLN A 28 5.52 3.91 5.29
CA GLN A 28 4.16 3.61 4.90
C GLN A 28 4.09 2.62 3.74
N ILE A 29 4.84 2.84 2.65
CA ILE A 29 4.79 1.96 1.48
C ILE A 29 5.22 0.54 1.87
N TRP A 30 6.21 0.39 2.75
CA TRP A 30 6.60 -0.91 3.27
C TRP A 30 5.51 -1.56 4.12
N ALA A 31 4.88 -0.81 5.02
CA ALA A 31 3.76 -1.30 5.80
C ALA A 31 2.63 -1.86 4.90
N GLU A 32 2.33 -1.16 3.80
CA GLU A 32 1.33 -1.62 2.84
C GLU A 32 1.79 -2.89 2.10
N HIS A 33 3.07 -3.03 1.74
CA HIS A 33 3.55 -4.12 0.89
C HIS A 33 4.04 -5.37 1.64
N LYS A 34 4.35 -5.28 2.94
CA LYS A 34 5.13 -6.31 3.64
C LYS A 34 4.54 -7.72 3.56
N TYR A 35 3.22 -7.87 3.65
CA TYR A 35 2.56 -9.18 3.56
C TYR A 35 2.50 -9.69 2.12
N TRP A 36 2.26 -8.81 1.15
CA TRP A 36 2.32 -9.16 -0.27
C TRP A 36 3.72 -9.63 -0.69
N VAL A 37 4.76 -8.94 -0.22
CA VAL A 37 6.15 -9.39 -0.40
C VAL A 37 6.38 -10.74 0.27
N MET A 38 5.89 -10.90 1.50
CA MET A 38 6.03 -12.15 2.23
C MET A 38 5.40 -13.32 1.48
N MET A 39 4.19 -13.17 0.91
CA MET A 39 3.51 -14.20 0.11
C MET A 39 4.35 -14.69 -1.08
N ARG A 40 5.12 -13.79 -1.71
CA ARG A 40 5.91 -14.11 -2.91
C ARG A 40 7.30 -14.61 -2.57
N CYS A 41 7.94 -14.02 -1.56
CA CYS A 41 9.29 -14.43 -1.16
C CYS A 41 9.62 -13.95 0.26
N TYR A 42 9.62 -14.89 1.22
CA TYR A 42 9.98 -14.57 2.60
C TYR A 42 11.44 -14.11 2.77
N GLN A 43 12.36 -14.60 1.93
CA GLN A 43 13.74 -14.13 1.94
C GLN A 43 13.83 -12.64 1.56
N LYS A 44 13.09 -12.20 0.53
CA LYS A 44 13.01 -10.79 0.13
C LYS A 44 12.37 -9.93 1.21
N TYR A 45 11.33 -10.44 1.88
CA TYR A 45 10.76 -9.77 3.06
C TYR A 45 11.82 -9.50 4.13
N LYS A 46 12.64 -10.50 4.49
CA LYS A 46 13.72 -10.34 5.48
C LYS A 46 14.78 -9.35 5.02
N GLN A 47 15.17 -9.41 3.75
CA GLN A 47 16.17 -8.50 3.16
C GLN A 47 15.69 -7.04 3.22
N ILE A 48 14.46 -6.76 2.79
CA ILE A 48 13.89 -5.41 2.85
C ILE A 48 13.78 -4.94 4.31
N SER A 49 13.26 -5.79 5.21
CA SER A 49 13.18 -5.45 6.63
C SER A 49 14.54 -5.15 7.25
N GLN A 50 15.60 -5.84 6.84
CA GLN A 50 16.96 -5.55 7.26
C GLN A 50 17.44 -4.21 6.68
N ALA A 51 17.23 -3.97 5.39
CA ALA A 51 17.62 -2.74 4.72
C ALA A 51 16.96 -1.50 5.36
N PHE A 52 15.70 -1.60 5.81
CA PHE A 52 15.05 -0.55 6.62
C PHE A 52 15.78 -0.29 7.94
N ARG A 53 16.19 -1.33 8.65
CA ARG A 53 16.95 -1.19 9.92
C ARG A 53 18.29 -0.54 9.68
N ASP A 54 18.97 -0.91 8.60
CA ASP A 54 20.26 -0.35 8.22
C ASP A 54 20.13 1.13 7.83
N GLN A 55 19.11 1.49 7.04
CA GLN A 55 18.83 2.88 6.68
C GLN A 55 18.46 3.74 7.91
N LEU A 56 17.69 3.20 8.86
CA LEU A 56 17.39 3.87 10.13
C LEU A 56 18.66 4.10 10.96
N LYS A 57 19.56 3.12 11.01
CA LYS A 57 20.83 3.23 11.71
C LYS A 57 21.71 4.30 11.07
N LEU A 58 21.87 4.26 9.75
CA LEU A 58 22.61 5.27 8.98
C LEU A 58 22.07 6.68 9.25
N THR A 59 20.75 6.88 9.16
CA THR A 59 20.08 8.16 9.45
C THR A 59 20.41 8.70 10.84
N ARG A 60 20.52 7.83 11.85
CA ARG A 60 20.87 8.22 13.22
C ARG A 60 22.34 8.59 13.37
N GLU A 61 23.21 7.90 12.65
CA GLU A 61 24.67 8.08 12.72
C GLU A 61 25.14 9.30 11.91
N THR A 62 24.57 9.53 10.71
CA THR A 62 24.99 10.61 9.80
C THR A 62 24.11 11.86 9.90
N GLY A 63 22.90 11.72 10.45
CA GLY A 63 21.88 12.78 10.42
C GLY A 63 21.21 12.98 9.05
N GLU A 64 21.54 12.16 8.04
CA GLU A 64 20.97 12.23 6.70
C GLU A 64 19.47 11.89 6.73
N ARG A 65 18.64 12.86 6.32
CA ARG A 65 17.17 12.72 6.34
C ARG A 65 16.57 12.37 4.99
N ASP A 66 17.35 12.44 3.92
CA ASP A 66 16.89 12.11 2.58
C ASP A 66 16.93 10.60 2.37
N TRP A 67 15.76 10.01 2.18
CA TRP A 67 15.59 8.59 1.90
C TRP A 67 15.22 8.35 0.43
N SER A 68 15.37 9.33 -0.46
CA SER A 68 14.99 9.23 -1.87
C SER A 68 15.72 8.09 -2.59
N ILE A 69 17.02 7.91 -2.36
CA ILE A 69 17.79 6.78 -2.93
C ILE A 69 17.24 5.44 -2.42
N PHE A 70 16.95 5.35 -1.12
CA PHE A 70 16.36 4.15 -0.54
C PHE A 70 14.96 3.86 -1.10
N ALA A 71 14.16 4.91 -1.33
CA ALA A 71 12.84 4.80 -1.95
C ALA A 71 12.92 4.22 -3.36
N GLU A 72 13.88 4.67 -4.17
CA GLU A 72 14.12 4.14 -5.52
C GLU A 72 14.51 2.66 -5.50
N HIS A 73 15.42 2.27 -4.61
CA HIS A 73 15.79 0.87 -4.43
C HIS A 73 14.60 0.01 -3.98
N LEU A 74 13.79 0.51 -3.05
CA LEU A 74 12.61 -0.20 -2.56
C LEU A 74 11.59 -0.45 -3.68
N LEU A 75 11.31 0.56 -4.51
CA LEU A 75 10.42 0.42 -5.67
C LEU A 75 10.94 -0.61 -6.66
N HIS A 76 12.24 -0.57 -6.94
CA HIS A 76 12.87 -1.52 -7.85
C HIS A 76 12.77 -2.96 -7.32
N GLU A 77 12.96 -3.18 -6.01
CA GLU A 77 12.75 -4.50 -5.41
C GLU A 77 11.28 -4.93 -5.48
N PHE A 78 10.31 -4.04 -5.26
CA PHE A 78 8.89 -4.38 -5.45
C PHE A 78 8.56 -4.80 -6.89
N GLN A 79 9.15 -4.14 -7.89
CA GLN A 79 8.99 -4.55 -9.29
C GLN A 79 9.52 -5.96 -9.52
N LYS A 80 10.72 -6.29 -9.03
CA LYS A 80 11.26 -7.67 -9.13
C LYS A 80 10.38 -8.68 -8.42
N ILE A 81 9.88 -8.35 -7.23
CA ILE A 81 9.04 -9.25 -6.43
C ILE A 81 7.70 -9.51 -7.13
N ARG A 82 7.14 -8.53 -7.84
CA ARG A 82 5.89 -8.70 -8.61
C ARG A 82 5.97 -9.80 -9.67
N GLU A 83 7.16 -10.04 -10.23
CA GLU A 83 7.38 -11.08 -11.23
C GLU A 83 7.55 -12.48 -10.63
N LEU A 84 7.75 -12.59 -9.31
CA LEU A 84 7.88 -13.89 -8.64
C LEU A 84 6.52 -14.54 -8.43
N PRO A 85 6.36 -15.86 -8.64
CA PRO A 85 5.10 -16.53 -8.30
C PRO A 85 4.81 -16.44 -6.80
N ILE A 86 3.53 -16.60 -6.44
CA ILE A 86 3.15 -16.79 -5.04
C ILE A 86 3.56 -18.20 -4.64
N ASP A 87 4.28 -18.31 -3.52
CA ASP A 87 4.60 -19.59 -2.89
C ASP A 87 3.55 -19.90 -1.82
N SER A 88 2.98 -21.10 -1.83
CA SER A 88 1.85 -21.45 -0.96
C SER A 88 2.24 -21.45 0.53
N GLY A 89 3.44 -21.92 0.88
CA GLY A 89 3.93 -21.91 2.26
C GLY A 89 4.12 -20.48 2.79
N ASN A 90 4.72 -19.62 1.96
CA ASN A 90 4.87 -18.20 2.20
C ASN A 90 3.52 -17.47 2.28
N ALA A 91 2.55 -17.86 1.44
CA ALA A 91 1.20 -17.33 1.47
C ALA A 91 0.51 -17.65 2.80
N CYS A 92 0.55 -18.92 3.23
CA CYS A 92 0.02 -19.32 4.53
C CYS A 92 0.67 -18.54 5.68
N ASN A 93 1.98 -18.36 5.64
CA ASN A 93 2.69 -17.58 6.65
C ASN A 93 2.25 -16.11 6.66
N ALA A 94 2.21 -15.46 5.49
CA ALA A 94 1.81 -14.07 5.35
C ALA A 94 0.37 -13.83 5.83
N LEU A 95 -0.55 -14.72 5.45
CA LEU A 95 -1.95 -14.66 5.85
C LEU A 95 -2.11 -14.88 7.36
N SER A 96 -1.34 -15.79 7.96
CA SER A 96 -1.32 -15.97 9.43
C SER A 96 -0.89 -14.68 10.14
N HIS A 97 0.17 -14.03 9.65
CA HIS A 97 0.63 -12.77 10.21
C HIS A 97 -0.35 -11.62 10.01
N ALA A 98 -1.03 -11.57 8.85
CA ALA A 98 -2.04 -10.55 8.57
C ALA A 98 -3.29 -10.76 9.44
N PHE A 99 -3.78 -12.00 9.57
CA PHE A 99 -4.91 -12.35 10.45
C PHE A 99 -4.68 -11.96 11.91
N GLY A 100 -3.42 -11.91 12.36
CA GLY A 100 -3.03 -11.44 13.68
C GLY A 100 -3.60 -10.06 14.07
N HIS A 101 -3.84 -9.17 13.11
CA HIS A 101 -4.44 -7.85 13.37
C HIS A 101 -5.92 -7.92 13.79
N LEU A 102 -6.62 -8.99 13.42
CA LEU A 102 -8.05 -9.16 13.67
C LEU A 102 -8.35 -9.96 14.95
N ARG A 103 -7.34 -10.58 15.59
CA ARG A 103 -7.54 -11.52 16.72
C ARG A 103 -8.30 -10.94 17.92
N GLY A 104 -8.30 -9.62 18.12
CA GLY A 104 -9.05 -8.96 19.20
C GLY A 104 -10.48 -8.57 18.84
N LYS A 105 -10.88 -8.75 17.57
CA LYS A 105 -12.20 -8.36 17.05
C LYS A 105 -13.07 -9.56 16.67
N LEU A 106 -12.44 -10.72 16.43
CA LEU A 106 -13.08 -11.95 15.99
C LEU A 106 -13.63 -12.78 17.15
N SER A 107 -14.68 -13.53 16.87
CA SER A 107 -15.19 -14.58 17.76
C SER A 107 -14.23 -15.78 17.82
N GLU A 108 -14.37 -16.60 18.87
CA GLU A 108 -13.60 -17.85 19.01
C GLU A 108 -13.87 -18.82 17.85
N GLN A 109 -15.10 -18.85 17.35
CA GLN A 109 -15.48 -19.70 16.21
C GLN A 109 -14.75 -19.29 14.93
N GLU A 110 -14.66 -17.99 14.63
CA GLU A 110 -13.93 -17.47 13.47
C GLU A 110 -12.43 -17.74 13.57
N SER A 111 -11.87 -17.54 14.77
CA SER A 111 -10.46 -17.82 15.06
C SER A 111 -10.11 -19.31 14.93
N GLY A 112 -10.99 -20.20 15.41
CA GLY A 112 -10.83 -21.65 15.26
C GLY A 112 -10.95 -22.11 13.81
N SER A 113 -11.91 -21.56 13.06
CA SER A 113 -12.14 -21.90 11.65
C SER A 113 -11.00 -21.44 10.74
N TRP A 114 -10.34 -20.33 11.08
CA TRP A 114 -9.24 -19.77 10.29
C TRP A 114 -8.08 -20.75 10.08
N HIS A 115 -7.61 -21.42 11.14
CA HIS A 115 -6.45 -22.32 11.04
C HIS A 115 -6.74 -23.52 10.14
N VAL A 116 -7.96 -24.06 10.22
CA VAL A 116 -8.43 -25.16 9.38
C VAL A 116 -8.54 -24.70 7.92
N LEU A 117 -9.10 -23.51 7.70
CA LEU A 117 -9.24 -22.93 6.36
C LEU A 117 -7.88 -22.73 5.68
N LEU A 118 -6.94 -22.12 6.39
CA LEU A 118 -5.62 -21.79 5.87
C LEU A 118 -4.80 -23.03 5.48
N GLN A 119 -4.98 -24.14 6.19
CA GLN A 119 -4.34 -25.42 5.85
C GLN A 119 -4.96 -26.08 4.60
N ARG A 120 -6.21 -25.76 4.27
CA ARG A 120 -6.93 -26.35 3.14
C ARG A 120 -6.72 -25.56 1.84
N SER A 121 -6.82 -24.24 1.88
CA SER A 121 -6.62 -23.36 0.73
C SER A 121 -6.20 -21.97 1.20
N TRP A 122 -5.02 -21.53 0.79
CA TRP A 122 -4.55 -20.18 1.09
C TRP A 122 -5.34 -19.14 0.28
N GLU A 123 -5.84 -19.50 -0.90
CA GLU A 123 -6.65 -18.64 -1.76
C GLU A 123 -7.99 -18.31 -1.09
N GLU A 124 -8.70 -19.32 -0.58
CA GLU A 124 -9.96 -19.06 0.13
C GLU A 124 -9.70 -18.35 1.45
N ALA A 125 -8.63 -18.69 2.17
CA ALA A 125 -8.23 -17.94 3.37
C ALA A 125 -7.92 -16.47 3.07
N HIS A 126 -7.28 -16.17 1.94
CA HIS A 126 -7.02 -14.80 1.50
C HIS A 126 -8.31 -14.03 1.22
N ARG A 127 -9.27 -14.66 0.55
CA ARG A 127 -10.62 -14.10 0.34
C ARG A 127 -11.34 -13.85 1.66
N ILE A 128 -11.39 -14.82 2.56
CA ILE A 128 -12.04 -14.65 3.87
C ILE A 128 -11.37 -13.56 4.70
N LEU A 129 -10.04 -13.48 4.70
CA LEU A 129 -9.32 -12.43 5.40
C LEU A 129 -9.68 -11.04 4.86
N PHE A 130 -9.87 -10.90 3.54
CA PHE A 130 -10.34 -9.65 2.96
C PHE A 130 -11.73 -9.27 3.50
N LEU A 131 -12.68 -10.21 3.49
CA LEU A 131 -14.04 -9.98 3.99
C LEU A 131 -14.03 -9.54 5.46
N LEU A 132 -13.32 -10.28 6.32
CA LEU A 132 -13.19 -9.96 7.74
C LEU A 132 -12.50 -8.61 7.96
N THR A 133 -11.48 -8.29 7.16
CA THR A 133 -10.80 -6.98 7.23
C THR A 133 -11.79 -5.83 6.98
N MET A 134 -12.69 -6.02 6.01
CA MET A 134 -13.69 -5.01 5.66
C MET A 134 -14.78 -4.91 6.72
N GLU A 135 -15.26 -6.04 7.22
CA GLU A 135 -16.31 -6.11 8.25
C GLU A 135 -15.85 -5.47 9.56
N TYR A 136 -14.64 -5.79 10.01
CA TYR A 136 -14.10 -5.32 11.28
C TYR A 136 -13.34 -3.98 11.19
N GLY A 137 -13.29 -3.36 10.01
CA GLY A 137 -12.70 -2.03 9.79
C GLY A 137 -11.25 -1.93 10.27
N ASP A 138 -10.37 -2.83 9.81
CA ASP A 138 -8.94 -2.71 10.14
C ASP A 138 -8.22 -1.74 9.18
N ASP A 139 -7.89 -0.56 9.70
CA ASP A 139 -7.25 0.52 8.93
C ASP A 139 -5.89 0.11 8.34
N TYR A 140 -5.15 -0.76 9.02
CA TYR A 140 -3.85 -1.21 8.55
C TYR A 140 -4.00 -2.19 7.39
N LEU A 141 -4.82 -3.22 7.55
CA LEU A 141 -5.03 -4.27 6.57
C LEU A 141 -5.84 -3.79 5.36
N SER A 142 -6.79 -2.86 5.54
CA SER A 142 -7.44 -2.19 4.40
C SER A 142 -6.43 -1.43 3.54
N ARG A 143 -5.32 -1.00 4.16
CA ARG A 143 -4.12 -0.44 3.51
C ARG A 143 -3.05 -1.48 3.14
N SER A 144 -3.28 -2.78 3.26
CA SER A 144 -2.34 -3.81 2.79
C SER A 144 -2.47 -4.18 1.30
N ARG A 145 -1.38 -4.17 0.55
CA ARG A 145 -1.29 -4.58 -0.87
C ARG A 145 -1.56 -6.07 -1.07
N ILE A 146 -1.65 -6.82 0.02
CA ILE A 146 -2.09 -8.22 -0.01
C ILE A 146 -3.43 -8.37 -0.74
N PHE A 147 -4.35 -7.39 -0.64
CA PHE A 147 -5.67 -7.41 -1.30
C PHE A 147 -5.73 -6.61 -2.60
N SER A 148 -4.66 -5.93 -2.98
CA SER A 148 -4.66 -5.02 -4.13
C SER A 148 -3.30 -5.05 -4.85
N PRO A 149 -2.85 -6.22 -5.34
CA PRO A 149 -1.51 -6.39 -5.89
C PRO A 149 -1.28 -5.60 -7.19
N ASP A 150 -2.36 -5.22 -7.89
CA ASP A 150 -2.30 -4.54 -9.20
C ASP A 150 -2.18 -3.01 -9.10
N VAL A 151 -2.33 -2.46 -7.90
CA VAL A 151 -2.13 -1.02 -7.68
C VAL A 151 -0.65 -0.68 -7.91
N PRO A 152 -0.31 0.47 -8.53
CA PRO A 152 1.08 0.87 -8.67
C PRO A 152 1.81 0.88 -7.32
N SER A 153 2.99 0.25 -7.28
CA SER A 153 3.74 0.02 -6.04
C SER A 153 4.30 1.29 -5.41
N SER A 154 4.27 2.42 -6.14
CA SER A 154 4.72 3.73 -5.66
C SER A 154 3.63 4.56 -4.98
N HIS A 155 2.37 4.17 -5.13
CA HIS A 155 1.22 4.98 -4.70
C HIS A 155 0.93 4.73 -3.22
N THR A 156 0.88 5.78 -2.38
CA THR A 156 0.46 5.65 -0.98
C THR A 156 0.06 6.99 -0.35
N TRP A 157 -0.79 6.92 0.67
CA TRP A 157 -1.10 8.04 1.54
C TRP A 157 -0.21 8.06 2.76
N ILE A 158 0.45 9.18 3.01
CA ILE A 158 1.24 9.39 4.21
C ILE A 158 0.64 10.50 5.06
N ARG A 159 0.80 10.39 6.38
CA ARG A 159 0.62 11.50 7.30
C ARG A 159 1.98 12.05 7.69
N PHE A 160 2.29 13.28 7.31
CA PHE A 160 3.55 13.94 7.61
C PHE A 160 3.29 15.29 8.29
N ARG A 161 3.83 15.46 9.49
CA ARG A 161 3.66 16.69 10.31
C ARG A 161 2.19 17.11 10.46
N GLY A 162 1.30 16.14 10.66
CA GLY A 162 -0.13 16.39 10.88
C GLY A 162 -0.94 16.69 9.62
N LYS A 163 -0.30 16.66 8.43
CA LYS A 163 -0.97 16.80 7.14
C LYS A 163 -0.95 15.46 6.40
N ASP A 164 -2.04 15.16 5.70
CA ASP A 164 -2.14 13.98 4.86
C ASP A 164 -1.74 14.35 3.42
N PHE A 165 -0.92 13.51 2.81
CA PHE A 165 -0.46 13.66 1.43
C PHE A 165 -0.60 12.35 0.69
N PHE A 166 -1.02 12.42 -0.57
CA PHE A 166 -0.88 11.30 -1.49
C PHE A 166 0.40 11.47 -2.28
N ILE A 167 1.18 10.40 -2.35
CA ILE A 167 2.42 10.37 -3.11
C ILE A 167 2.31 9.30 -4.17
N GLU A 168 2.61 9.69 -5.40
CA GLU A 168 2.72 8.80 -6.55
C GLU A 168 4.03 9.05 -7.29
N LYS A 169 4.46 8.04 -8.07
CA LYS A 169 5.55 8.20 -9.01
C LYS A 169 5.04 7.91 -10.41
N ASP A 170 5.01 8.94 -11.25
CA ASP A 170 4.52 8.88 -12.63
C ASP A 170 5.60 9.35 -13.60
N LEU A 171 5.83 8.60 -14.68
CA LEU A 171 6.86 8.87 -15.70
C LEU A 171 8.24 9.25 -15.11
N GLY A 172 8.65 8.58 -14.03
CA GLY A 172 9.92 8.83 -13.33
C GLY A 172 9.93 10.04 -12.40
N ARG A 173 8.81 10.76 -12.25
CA ARG A 173 8.67 11.95 -11.40
C ARG A 173 7.81 11.64 -10.19
N TRP A 174 8.28 12.10 -9.03
CA TRP A 174 7.51 12.06 -7.79
C TRP A 174 6.50 13.21 -7.76
N ASN A 175 5.22 12.88 -7.59
CA ASN A 175 4.16 13.85 -7.36
C ASN A 175 3.68 13.73 -5.91
N ILE A 176 3.56 14.87 -5.24
CA ILE A 176 2.96 14.98 -3.91
C ILE A 176 1.70 15.81 -4.08
N LEU A 177 0.59 15.23 -3.66
CA LEU A 177 -0.75 15.77 -3.83
C LEU A 177 -1.42 15.93 -2.47
N GLU A 178 -2.06 17.07 -2.26
CA GLU A 178 -2.99 17.29 -1.17
C GLU A 178 -4.34 16.57 -1.44
N PRO A 179 -5.15 16.33 -0.39
CA PRO A 179 -6.47 15.72 -0.52
C PRO A 179 -7.37 16.34 -1.59
N SER A 180 -7.38 17.66 -1.72
CA SER A 180 -8.14 18.40 -2.75
C SER A 180 -7.62 18.11 -4.16
N GLU A 181 -6.30 18.13 -4.38
CA GLU A 181 -5.68 17.81 -5.68
C GLU A 181 -6.00 16.37 -6.10
N VAL A 182 -6.09 15.44 -5.15
CA VAL A 182 -6.56 14.08 -5.43
C VAL A 182 -8.03 14.08 -5.82
N TRP A 183 -8.88 14.77 -5.08
CA TRP A 183 -10.32 14.81 -5.32
C TRP A 183 -10.67 15.37 -6.71
N GLU A 184 -10.00 16.44 -7.12
CA GLU A 184 -10.14 17.03 -8.46
C GLU A 184 -9.77 16.04 -9.57
N ARG A 185 -8.76 15.20 -9.33
CA ARG A 185 -8.39 14.13 -10.26
C ARG A 185 -9.45 13.03 -10.27
N VAL A 186 -10.00 12.65 -9.13
CA VAL A 186 -11.01 11.58 -9.01
C VAL A 186 -12.31 11.92 -9.73
N GLY A 187 -12.73 13.19 -9.75
CA GLY A 187 -13.99 13.66 -10.34
C GLY A 187 -14.19 13.41 -11.85
N VAL A 188 -13.18 12.88 -12.54
CA VAL A 188 -13.17 12.65 -14.00
C VAL A 188 -13.05 11.16 -14.38
N TYR A 189 -12.75 10.25 -13.44
CA TYR A 189 -12.38 8.86 -13.78
C TYR A 189 -13.49 7.82 -13.49
N GLN A 190 -13.76 6.96 -14.49
CA GLN A 190 -14.69 5.84 -14.42
C GLN A 190 -14.31 4.84 -13.30
N VAL A 191 -15.34 4.26 -12.68
CA VAL A 191 -15.31 3.35 -11.51
C VAL A 191 -14.29 2.20 -11.58
N ASN A 192 -13.88 1.74 -12.77
CA ASN A 192 -12.85 0.70 -12.91
C ASN A 192 -11.42 1.18 -12.55
N LEU A 193 -11.16 2.49 -12.58
CA LEU A 193 -9.97 3.07 -11.98
C LEU A 193 -10.12 3.19 -10.46
N LEU A 194 -11.34 3.24 -9.90
CA LEU A 194 -11.55 3.36 -8.46
C LEU A 194 -11.10 2.11 -7.67
N THR A 195 -11.05 0.95 -8.32
CA THR A 195 -10.42 -0.27 -7.78
C THR A 195 -8.89 -0.12 -7.63
N LYS A 196 -8.26 0.82 -8.35
CA LYS A 196 -6.87 1.24 -8.13
C LYS A 196 -6.73 2.27 -7.00
N TYR A 197 -7.84 2.74 -6.43
CA TYR A 197 -7.92 3.93 -5.58
C TYR A 197 -8.36 3.59 -4.15
N ARG A 198 -7.37 3.12 -3.36
CA ARG A 198 -7.26 3.46 -1.93
C ARG A 198 -7.42 4.96 -1.62
N LEU A 199 -7.23 5.76 -2.65
CA LEU A 199 -7.46 7.20 -2.73
C LEU A 199 -8.82 7.63 -2.17
N LEU A 200 -9.87 6.82 -2.29
CA LEU A 200 -11.19 7.17 -1.72
C LEU A 200 -11.36 6.82 -0.23
N ALA A 201 -10.67 5.78 0.27
CA ALA A 201 -10.84 5.32 1.65
C ALA A 201 -10.46 6.41 2.68
N ASN A 202 -9.46 7.24 2.37
CA ASN A 202 -9.03 8.35 3.24
C ASN A 202 -9.76 9.67 2.99
N LEU A 203 -10.47 9.84 1.86
CA LEU A 203 -11.10 11.11 1.48
C LEU A 203 -12.56 11.26 1.97
N GLY A 204 -13.15 10.23 2.57
CA GLY A 204 -14.51 10.38 3.09
C GLY A 204 -15.20 9.15 3.66
N GLY A 205 -14.49 8.07 4.04
CA GLY A 205 -15.10 6.95 4.78
C GLY A 205 -16.27 6.20 4.10
N ILE A 206 -16.57 6.45 2.82
CA ILE A 206 -17.81 6.00 2.17
C ILE A 206 -17.51 5.39 0.78
N VAL A 207 -16.74 4.30 0.75
CA VAL A 207 -16.94 3.25 -0.27
C VAL A 207 -16.69 1.92 0.43
N HIS A 208 -17.76 1.17 0.72
CA HIS A 208 -17.65 -0.16 1.30
C HIS A 208 -16.93 -1.05 0.28
N PRO A 209 -15.68 -1.50 0.51
CA PRO A 209 -14.92 -2.19 -0.55
C PRO A 209 -15.59 -3.50 -1.01
N LEU A 210 -16.47 -4.05 -0.16
CA LEU A 210 -17.37 -5.18 -0.48
C LEU A 210 -18.30 -4.92 -1.67
N ALA A 211 -18.80 -3.69 -1.87
CA ALA A 211 -19.74 -3.37 -2.95
C ALA A 211 -19.13 -3.52 -4.36
N HIS A 212 -17.79 -3.46 -4.46
CA HIS A 212 -17.06 -3.68 -5.72
C HIS A 212 -16.41 -5.06 -5.80
N TYR A 213 -16.26 -5.77 -4.69
CA TYR A 213 -15.66 -7.10 -4.64
C TYR A 213 -16.51 -8.14 -5.38
N ASP A 214 -17.84 -8.12 -5.16
CA ASP A 214 -18.78 -9.01 -5.85
C ASP A 214 -18.83 -8.78 -7.37
N GLN A 215 -18.54 -7.56 -7.83
CA GLN A 215 -18.46 -7.25 -9.25
C GLN A 215 -17.16 -7.76 -9.91
N TYR A 216 -16.11 -7.99 -9.11
CA TYR A 216 -14.80 -8.43 -9.59
C TYR A 216 -14.67 -9.95 -9.60
N ILE A 217 -15.23 -10.64 -8.59
CA ILE A 217 -15.24 -12.12 -8.54
C ILE A 217 -16.12 -12.71 -9.65
N ASN A 218 -17.27 -12.11 -9.95
CA ASN A 218 -18.21 -12.65 -10.94
C ASN A 218 -17.85 -12.34 -12.41
N ARG A 219 -16.65 -11.80 -12.68
CA ARG A 219 -16.16 -11.49 -14.04
C ARG A 219 -15.12 -12.47 -14.56
N TYR A 220 -14.75 -13.48 -13.77
CA TYR A 220 -13.89 -14.61 -14.14
C TYR A 220 -14.48 -15.92 -13.60
#